data_AF-A0A3E2NQV3-F1
#
_entry.id   AF-A0A3E2NQV3-F1
#
_cell.length_a   1.000
_cell.length_b   1.000
_cell.length_c   1.000
_cell.angle_alpha   90.00
_cell.angle_beta   90.00
_cell.angle_gamma   90.00
#
_symmetry.space_group_name_H-M   'P 1'
#
loop_
_entity.id
_entity.type
_entity.pdbx_description
1 polymer ?
#
loop_
_entity_poly.entity_id
_entity_poly.type
_entity_poly.pdbx_seq_one_letter_code
_entity_poly.pdbx_strand_id
1 'polypeptide(L)'
;MEETAIKADLLDKIEHADGEQLQQIYGMVLNYFNAVVPSEEWITMPEAMQSRIIESLEQADAGLMRPADNVLKEIRKKYDLNG
;
A
#
# COMPACT_ATOMS: atom_id res chain seq x y z
N MET A 1 29.69 -16.34 3.56
CA MET A 1 30.97 -15.62 3.39
C MET A 1 30.80 -14.45 2.43
N GLU A 2 30.21 -14.65 1.25
CA GLU A 2 30.02 -13.60 0.24
C GLU A 2 28.98 -12.54 0.64
N GLU A 3 27.82 -12.93 1.18
CA GLU A 3 26.78 -12.00 1.64
C GLU A 3 27.25 -11.08 2.79
N THR A 4 28.01 -11.64 3.74
CA THR A 4 28.58 -10.88 4.86
C THR A 4 29.60 -9.85 4.36
N ALA A 5 30.39 -10.20 3.35
CA ALA A 5 31.35 -9.29 2.73
C ALA A 5 30.64 -8.14 2.00
N ILE A 6 29.57 -8.44 1.26
CA ILE A 6 28.74 -7.44 0.59
C ILE A 6 28.12 -6.46 1.59
N LYS A 7 27.59 -6.97 2.71
CA LYS A 7 27.01 -6.13 3.78
C LYS A 7 28.04 -5.22 4.43
N ALA A 8 29.24 -5.72 4.68
CA ALA A 8 30.33 -4.94 5.27
C ALA A 8 30.81 -3.83 4.32
N ASP A 9 30.99 -4.14 3.03
CA ASP A 9 31.37 -3.18 1.99
C ASP A 9 30.30 -2.09 1.78
N LEU A 10 29.02 -2.45 1.84
CA LEU A 10 27.92 -1.48 1.81
C LEU A 10 27.94 -0.54 3.02
N LEU A 11 28.20 -1.06 4.22
CA LEU A 11 28.26 -0.27 5.44
C LEU A 11 29.39 0.77 5.35
N ASP A 12 30.59 0.33 4.94
CA ASP A 12 31.77 1.18 4.78
C ASP A 12 31.51 2.31 3.77
N LYS A 13 30.85 2.01 2.65
CA LYS A 13 30.48 3.00 1.64
C LYS A 13 29.46 4.02 2.12
N ILE A 14 28.52 3.62 2.98
CA ILE A 14 27.52 4.52 3.57
C ILE A 14 28.18 5.43 4.60
N GLU A 15 29.08 4.91 5.43
CA GLU A 15 29.80 5.68 6.46
C GLU A 15 30.67 6.79 5.87
N HIS A 16 31.20 6.57 4.66
CA HIS A 16 32.06 7.53 3.95
C HIS A 16 31.31 8.38 2.90
N ALA A 17 29.99 8.22 2.78
CA ALA A 17 29.20 8.96 1.79
C ALA A 17 29.09 10.45 2.17
N ASP A 18 29.21 11.33 1.19
CA ASP A 18 28.91 12.75 1.36
C ASP A 18 27.39 13.03 1.40
N GLY A 19 27.01 14.28 1.68
CA GLY A 19 25.61 14.65 1.83
C GLY A 19 24.75 14.43 0.57
N GLU A 20 25.32 14.58 -0.63
CA GLU A 20 24.62 14.35 -1.89
C GLU A 20 24.44 12.84 -2.13
N GLN A 21 25.49 12.06 -1.87
CA GLN A 21 25.49 10.60 -1.96
C GLN A 21 24.51 9.97 -0.97
N LEU A 22 24.45 10.46 0.28
CA LEU A 22 23.47 10.01 1.27
C LEU A 22 22.03 10.26 0.82
N GLN A 23 21.76 11.40 0.18
CA GLN A 23 20.45 11.71 -0.37
C GLN A 23 20.06 10.76 -1.51
N GLN A 24 21.02 10.42 -2.37
CA GLN A 24 20.82 9.43 -3.45
C GLN A 24 20.57 8.02 -2.90
N ILE A 25 21.36 7.58 -1.91
CA ILE A 25 21.19 6.28 -1.22
C ILE A 25 19.80 6.22 -0.56
N TYR A 26 19.40 7.26 0.15
CA TYR A 26 18.07 7.36 0.76
C TYR A 26 16.96 7.26 -0.30
N GLY A 27 17.11 7.95 -1.42
CA GLY A 27 16.18 7.86 -2.56
C GLY A 27 16.10 6.46 -3.15
N MET A 28 17.23 5.76 -3.32
CA MET A 28 17.26 4.37 -3.79
C MET A 28 16.55 3.41 -2.84
N VAL A 29 16.77 3.54 -1.54
CA VAL A 29 16.12 2.69 -0.52
C VAL A 29 14.62 2.95 -0.48
N LEU A 30 14.20 4.23 -0.49
CA LEU A 30 12.80 4.61 -0.61
C LEU A 30 12.18 4.04 -1.89
N ASN A 31 12.86 4.17 -3.02
CA ASN A 31 12.36 3.65 -4.29
C ASN A 31 12.26 2.13 -4.27
N TYR A 32 13.17 1.41 -3.62
CA TYR A 32 13.05 -0.03 -3.44
C TYR A 32 11.81 -0.37 -2.61
N PHE A 33 11.60 0.25 -1.44
CA PHE A 33 10.40 0.02 -0.63
C PHE A 33 9.11 0.41 -1.35
N ASN A 34 9.13 1.50 -2.13
CA ASN A 34 7.99 1.98 -2.89
C ASN A 34 7.74 1.18 -4.19
N ALA A 35 8.76 0.52 -4.75
CA ALA A 35 8.62 -0.43 -5.84
C ALA A 35 8.04 -1.76 -5.35
N VAL A 36 8.15 -2.06 -4.05
CA VAL A 36 7.38 -3.10 -3.35
C VAL A 36 5.98 -2.54 -2.99
N VAL A 37 5.19 -2.15 -3.98
CA VAL A 37 3.78 -1.70 -3.81
C VAL A 37 3.04 -2.00 -5.14
N PRO A 38 1.73 -2.35 -5.25
CA PRO A 38 0.69 -2.89 -4.34
C PRO A 38 0.04 -4.19 -4.89
N SER A 39 0.67 -4.88 -5.84
CA SER A 39 -0.02 -5.90 -6.68
C SER A 39 -0.36 -7.19 -5.95
N GLU A 40 0.39 -7.56 -4.91
CA GLU A 40 0.06 -8.75 -4.13
C GLU A 40 -1.27 -8.62 -3.42
N GLU A 41 -1.66 -7.43 -2.95
CA GLU A 41 -2.87 -7.28 -2.14
C GLU A 41 -4.14 -7.55 -2.97
N TRP A 42 -4.20 -7.05 -4.21
CA TRP A 42 -5.29 -7.37 -5.14
C TRP A 42 -5.28 -8.87 -5.51
N ILE A 43 -4.11 -9.43 -5.81
CA ILE A 43 -3.96 -10.82 -6.24
C ILE A 43 -4.25 -11.82 -5.11
N THR A 44 -3.90 -11.48 -3.87
CA THR A 44 -4.05 -12.32 -2.67
C THR A 44 -5.41 -12.15 -1.99
N MET A 45 -6.16 -11.10 -2.35
CA MET A 45 -7.51 -10.88 -1.85
C MET A 45 -8.46 -11.98 -2.34
N PRO A 46 -9.33 -12.54 -1.48
CA PRO A 46 -10.30 -13.55 -1.88
C PRO A 46 -11.16 -13.09 -3.06
N GLU A 47 -11.45 -14.00 -4.00
CA GLU A 47 -12.22 -13.71 -5.22
C GLU A 47 -13.57 -13.03 -4.92
N ALA A 48 -14.21 -13.40 -3.82
CA ALA A 48 -15.47 -12.78 -3.39
C ALA A 48 -15.32 -11.28 -3.09
N MET A 49 -14.18 -10.87 -2.52
CA MET A 49 -13.91 -9.44 -2.27
C MET A 49 -13.55 -8.71 -3.56
N GLN A 50 -12.72 -9.32 -4.43
CA GLN A 50 -12.42 -8.74 -5.76
C GLN A 50 -13.71 -8.50 -6.56
N SER A 51 -14.58 -9.51 -6.62
CA SER A 51 -15.88 -9.43 -7.30
C SER A 51 -16.79 -8.34 -6.71
N ARG A 52 -16.83 -8.20 -5.38
CA ARG A 52 -17.59 -7.13 -4.71
C ARG A 52 -17.09 -5.73 -5.05
N ILE A 53 -15.77 -5.56 -5.15
CA ILE A 53 -15.17 -4.28 -5.52
C ILE A 53 -15.51 -3.93 -6.97
N ILE A 54 -15.39 -4.89 -7.89
CA ILE A 54 -15.77 -4.72 -9.29
C ILE A 54 -17.27 -4.34 -9.41
N GLU A 55 -18.16 -5.09 -8.75
CA GLU A 55 -19.60 -4.80 -8.73
C GLU A 55 -19.88 -3.38 -8.21
N SER A 56 -19.17 -2.94 -7.17
CA SER A 56 -19.34 -1.61 -6.59
C SER A 56 -18.90 -0.50 -7.55
N LEU A 57 -17.84 -0.73 -8.33
CA LEU A 57 -17.37 0.21 -9.37
C LEU A 57 -18.37 0.30 -10.52
N GLU A 58 -18.88 -0.83 -11.00
CA GLU A 58 -19.91 -0.87 -12.06
C GLU A 58 -21.19 -0.14 -11.63
N GLN A 59 -21.63 -0.32 -10.38
CA GLN A 59 -22.74 0.43 -9.81
C GLN A 59 -22.45 1.92 -9.74
N ALA A 60 -21.19 2.29 -9.44
CA ALA A 60 -20.80 3.70 -9.39
C ALA A 60 -20.85 4.34 -10.79
N ASP A 61 -20.30 3.67 -11.80
CA ASP A 61 -20.32 4.13 -13.19
C ASP A 61 -21.75 4.21 -13.75
N ALA A 62 -22.64 3.32 -13.32
CA ALA A 62 -24.06 3.37 -13.64
C ALA A 62 -24.85 4.45 -12.87
N GLY A 63 -24.21 5.22 -12.00
CA GLY A 63 -24.85 6.24 -11.18
C GLY A 63 -25.75 5.68 -10.06
N LEU A 64 -25.60 4.40 -9.73
CA LEU A 64 -26.32 3.71 -8.65
C LEU A 64 -25.65 3.89 -7.27
N MET A 65 -24.72 4.84 -7.17
CA MET A 65 -24.06 5.18 -5.91
C MET A 65 -25.08 5.61 -4.86
N ARG A 66 -24.79 5.24 -3.62
CA ARG A 66 -25.52 5.72 -2.45
C ARG A 66 -24.67 6.77 -1.74
N PRO A 67 -25.26 7.89 -1.28
CA PRO A 67 -24.53 8.87 -0.49
C PRO A 67 -23.87 8.22 0.74
N ALA A 68 -22.60 8.55 0.98
CA ALA A 68 -21.81 7.95 2.05
C ALA A 68 -22.48 8.10 3.42
N ASP A 69 -23.09 9.26 3.70
CA ASP A 69 -23.81 9.52 4.96
C ASP A 69 -24.96 8.53 5.20
N ASN A 70 -25.69 8.16 4.14
CA ASN A 70 -26.77 7.20 4.23
C ASN A 70 -26.24 5.79 4.51
N VAL A 71 -25.15 5.40 3.83
CA VAL A 71 -24.49 4.11 4.03
C VAL A 71 -23.92 4.00 5.46
N LEU A 72 -23.24 5.04 5.93
CA LEU A 72 -22.66 5.09 7.27
C LEU A 72 -23.74 5.03 8.36
N LYS A 73 -24.85 5.74 8.18
CA LYS A 73 -26.00 5.69 9.09
C LYS A 73 -26.60 4.29 9.18
N GLU A 74 -26.75 3.60 8.05
CA GLU A 74 -27.25 2.23 8.01
C GLU A 74 -26.30 1.22 8.66
N ILE A 75 -24.99 1.35 8.39
CA ILE A 75 -23.97 0.49 9.00
C ILE A 75 -23.95 0.68 10.51
N ARG A 76 -23.96 1.93 10.99
CA ARG A 76 -24.00 2.23 12.43
C ARG A 76 -25.25 1.65 13.08
N LYS A 77 -26.42 1.77 12.43
CA LYS A 77 -27.66 1.14 12.90
C LYS A 77 -27.59 -0.39 12.90
N LYS A 78 -26.99 -1.00 11.88
CA LYS A 78 -26.87 -2.47 11.76
C LYS A 78 -25.99 -3.08 12.85
N TYR A 79 -24.92 -2.39 13.22
CA TYR A 79 -23.94 -2.85 14.21
C TYR A 79 -24.08 -2.18 15.58
N ASP A 80 -25.17 -1.46 15.82
CA ASP A 80 -25.45 -0.75 17.07
C ASP A 80 -24.34 0.23 17.50
N LEU A 81 -23.71 0.89 16.53
CA LEU A 81 -22.64 1.88 16.72
C LEU A 81 -23.19 3.31 16.84
N ASN A 82 -24.45 3.45 17.25
CA ASN A 82 -25.11 4.74 17.45
C ASN A 82 -24.83 5.24 18.88
N GLY A 83 -23.56 5.58 19.15
CA GLY A 83 -23.17 6.38 20.31
C GLY A 83 -23.55 7.84 20.16
#